data_AF-A0ABD3P3A0-F1
#
_entry.id   AF-A0ABD3P3A0-F1
#
_cell.length_a   1.000
_cell.length_b   1.000
_cell.length_c   1.000
_cell.angle_alpha   90.00
_cell.angle_beta   90.00
_cell.angle_gamma   90.00
#
_symmetry.space_group_name_H-M   'P 1'
#
loop_
_entity.id
_entity.type
_entity.pdbx_description
1 polymer ?
#
loop_
_entity_poly.entity_id
_entity_poly.type
_entity_poly.pdbx_seq_one_letter_code
_entity_poly.pdbx_strand_id
1 'polypeptide(L)'
;MAIWLNKFCPGFMCVPRKPHEFGNEYHTICDGLLEGGNGRPILWCAMIQEGKDHPKELGNKKYHVDKKPTVGLVCRMVEPIKGSGKCVTSDSGFCVSQACVELLRTMGVYSQFLIKKRGRYWPKGVPGDMIEEHFADKAIGYSATWATTFDGVPFYIHCTKEEKYVTKFMSTFGSLHEVEGHQAFRKLSNGETARWTYVEPVSRHNRSKHWVDDHNQRRHAPIDLSFVWRTKWWPNRQFTFFLGLAEVNAANSRARARRENPWPVLEFRKKLAIKMLNNTFGMSEHPTRGPATRARWTVSASEGAHRLYTSKWLGPEWKAVSDRYQKTICSGVGCKKRCRTYCVCNKAACMCLECFNLHINNV
;
A
#
# COMPACT_ATOMS: atom_id res chain seq x y z
N MET A 1 2.53 4.98 0.23
CA MET A 1 3.89 4.69 -0.28
C MET A 1 4.81 4.39 0.89
N ALA A 2 5.71 3.41 0.74
CA ALA A 2 6.83 3.24 1.65
C ALA A 2 7.99 4.13 1.17
N ILE A 3 8.55 4.95 2.07
CA ILE A 3 9.53 6.00 1.73
C ILE A 3 10.87 5.36 1.34
N TRP A 4 11.45 5.83 0.23
CA TRP A 4 12.74 5.32 -0.21
C TRP A 4 13.55 6.35 -1.00
N LEU A 5 14.85 6.47 -0.69
CA LEU A 5 15.75 7.44 -1.33
C LEU A 5 16.74 6.79 -2.33
N ASN A 6 16.70 5.46 -2.52
CA ASN A 6 17.68 4.76 -3.35
C ASN A 6 17.04 4.06 -4.57
N LYS A 7 17.38 4.46 -5.80
CA LYS A 7 16.78 3.87 -7.00
C LYS A 7 16.95 2.36 -7.22
N PHE A 8 17.80 1.67 -6.44
CA PHE A 8 18.10 0.24 -6.59
C PHE A 8 17.21 -0.72 -5.78
N CYS A 9 16.12 -0.25 -5.16
CA CYS A 9 15.15 -1.14 -4.51
C CYS A 9 14.19 -1.76 -5.55
N PRO A 10 13.83 -3.05 -5.44
CA PRO A 10 12.76 -3.63 -6.25
C PRO A 10 11.44 -2.85 -6.09
N GLY A 11 10.74 -2.60 -7.18
CA GLY A 11 9.48 -1.85 -7.20
C GLY A 11 9.65 -0.36 -6.93
N PHE A 12 10.85 0.20 -7.11
CA PHE A 12 11.11 1.63 -6.92
C PHE A 12 10.35 2.47 -7.95
N MET A 13 9.66 3.50 -7.46
CA MET A 13 8.92 4.44 -8.30
C MET A 13 9.07 5.88 -7.81
N CYS A 14 8.87 6.80 -8.76
CA CYS A 14 8.76 8.23 -8.51
C CYS A 14 7.30 8.66 -8.74
N VAL A 15 6.67 9.22 -7.71
CA VAL A 15 5.30 9.73 -7.72
C VAL A 15 5.32 11.19 -7.24
N PRO A 16 5.55 12.17 -8.15
CA PRO A 16 5.84 13.57 -7.79
C PRO A 16 4.77 14.28 -6.95
N ARG A 17 3.52 13.82 -7.01
CA ARG A 17 2.39 14.44 -6.28
C ARG A 17 2.20 13.89 -4.87
N LYS A 18 3.11 13.07 -4.35
CA LYS A 18 3.04 12.52 -3.00
C LYS A 18 4.00 13.25 -2.05
N PRO A 19 3.70 13.34 -0.74
CA PRO A 19 4.58 14.01 0.24
C PRO A 19 6.02 13.47 0.25
N HIS A 20 6.18 12.21 -0.15
CA HIS A 20 7.47 11.61 -0.46
C HIS A 20 7.40 11.08 -1.87
N GLU A 21 8.15 11.69 -2.78
CA GLU A 21 8.07 11.38 -4.21
C GLU A 21 8.69 10.04 -4.54
N PHE A 22 9.68 9.59 -3.77
CA PHE A 22 10.45 8.39 -4.05
C PHE A 22 10.11 7.27 -3.06
N GLY A 23 9.83 6.08 -3.57
CA GLY A 23 9.32 5.00 -2.73
C GLY A 23 8.90 3.73 -3.45
N ASN A 24 8.26 2.87 -2.70
CA ASN A 24 7.44 1.78 -3.23
C ASN A 24 5.96 2.15 -3.13
N GLU A 25 5.22 1.90 -4.21
CA GLU A 25 3.77 2.03 -4.22
C GLU A 25 3.12 0.72 -3.77
N TYR A 26 2.02 0.88 -3.03
CA TYR A 26 1.17 -0.21 -2.58
C TYR A 26 -0.25 0.10 -3.00
N HIS A 27 -0.91 -0.88 -3.60
CA HIS A 27 -2.36 -0.88 -3.77
C HIS A 27 -2.99 -1.41 -2.48
N THR A 28 -3.88 -0.63 -1.90
CA THR A 28 -4.45 -0.92 -0.58
C THR A 28 -5.97 -0.81 -0.61
N ILE A 29 -6.63 -1.60 0.23
CA ILE A 29 -8.09 -1.55 0.41
C ILE A 29 -8.44 -1.57 1.90
N CYS A 30 -9.41 -0.74 2.26
CA CYS A 30 -9.86 -0.53 3.63
C CYS A 30 -11.36 -0.78 3.78
N ASP A 31 -11.75 -1.26 4.96
CA ASP A 31 -13.13 -1.37 5.41
C ASP A 31 -13.40 -0.22 6.36
N GLY A 32 -14.61 0.33 6.32
CA GLY A 32 -15.01 1.40 7.23
C GLY A 32 -16.50 1.30 7.54
N LEU A 33 -16.90 1.91 8.66
CA LEU A 33 -18.32 2.07 8.98
C LEU A 33 -18.84 3.32 8.27
N LEU A 34 -19.95 3.18 7.55
CA LEU A 34 -20.63 4.33 6.95
C LEU A 34 -21.32 5.23 7.99
N GLU A 35 -21.46 4.73 9.22
CA GLU A 35 -22.08 5.40 10.37
C GLU A 35 -21.08 5.60 11.51
N GLY A 36 -21.20 6.70 12.26
CA GLY A 36 -20.51 6.87 13.55
C GLY A 36 -19.07 7.42 13.52
N GLY A 37 -18.77 8.41 12.67
CA GLY A 37 -17.50 9.16 12.67
C GLY A 37 -16.62 8.88 11.44
N ASN A 38 -15.28 8.97 11.59
CA ASN A 38 -14.28 8.85 10.49
C ASN A 38 -14.16 7.44 9.87
N GLY A 39 -15.20 6.61 9.92
CA GLY A 39 -15.21 5.24 9.40
C GLY A 39 -14.36 4.21 10.15
N ARG A 40 -13.40 4.66 10.98
CA ARG A 40 -12.43 3.82 11.73
C ARG A 40 -11.80 2.76 10.82
N PRO A 41 -11.14 3.18 9.73
CA PRO A 41 -10.85 2.29 8.62
C PRO A 41 -9.88 1.18 9.00
N ILE A 42 -10.16 -0.05 8.58
CA ILE A 42 -9.30 -1.22 8.76
C ILE A 42 -8.76 -1.64 7.40
N LEU A 43 -7.45 -1.53 7.22
CA LEU A 43 -6.77 -1.95 6.00
C LEU A 43 -6.53 -3.45 6.06
N TRP A 44 -7.20 -4.24 5.21
CA TRP A 44 -7.06 -5.71 5.26
C TRP A 44 -6.14 -6.25 4.16
N CYS A 45 -5.85 -5.47 3.12
CA CYS A 45 -4.99 -5.90 2.03
C CYS A 45 -4.11 -4.74 1.55
N ALA A 46 -2.81 -5.03 1.39
CA ALA A 46 -1.80 -4.18 0.78
C ALA A 46 -0.97 -5.02 -0.19
N MET A 47 -0.99 -4.68 -1.47
CA MET A 47 -0.22 -5.34 -2.52
C MET A 47 0.84 -4.40 -3.07
N ILE A 48 2.10 -4.82 -3.07
CA ILE A 48 3.20 -4.04 -3.65
C ILE A 48 3.04 -3.94 -5.18
N GLN A 49 3.26 -2.74 -5.71
CA GLN A 49 3.32 -2.49 -7.14
C GLN A 49 4.73 -2.82 -7.64
N GLU A 50 4.93 -4.07 -8.03
CA GLU A 50 6.24 -4.57 -8.51
C GLU A 50 6.57 -4.09 -9.92
N GLY A 51 5.55 -3.82 -10.76
CA GLY A 51 5.75 -3.41 -12.14
C GLY A 51 6.64 -4.39 -12.91
N LYS A 52 7.70 -3.87 -13.53
CA LYS A 52 8.69 -4.66 -14.29
C LYS A 52 9.59 -5.55 -13.43
N ASP A 53 9.59 -5.34 -12.11
CA ASP A 53 10.45 -6.08 -11.17
C ASP A 53 9.77 -7.36 -10.65
N HIS A 54 8.58 -7.70 -11.14
CA HIS A 54 7.95 -8.99 -10.84
C HIS A 54 8.81 -10.15 -11.35
N PRO A 55 9.20 -11.12 -10.49
CA PRO A 55 10.04 -12.24 -10.92
C PRO A 55 9.36 -13.10 -11.99
N LYS A 56 10.06 -13.36 -13.10
CA LYS A 56 9.51 -14.14 -14.22
C LYS A 56 9.28 -15.60 -13.84
N GLU A 57 10.08 -16.10 -12.90
CA GLU A 57 10.05 -17.46 -12.36
C GLU A 57 8.76 -17.76 -11.60
N LEU A 58 8.06 -16.72 -11.11
CA LEU A 58 6.77 -16.86 -10.44
C LEU A 58 5.59 -16.93 -11.42
N GLY A 59 5.85 -16.75 -12.71
CA GLY A 59 4.82 -16.73 -13.74
C GLY A 59 3.85 -15.56 -13.59
N ASN A 60 2.64 -15.72 -14.13
CA ASN A 60 1.62 -14.70 -14.05
C ASN A 60 0.94 -14.69 -12.67
N LYS A 61 0.67 -13.50 -12.14
CA LYS A 61 -0.13 -13.34 -10.91
C LYS A 61 -1.55 -13.90 -11.10
N LYS A 62 -2.15 -14.41 -10.03
CA LYS A 62 -3.55 -14.87 -10.00
C LYS A 62 -4.51 -13.85 -10.65
N TYR A 63 -5.51 -14.35 -11.38
CA TYR A 63 -6.47 -13.54 -12.14
C TYR A 63 -5.82 -12.66 -13.23
N HIS A 64 -4.67 -13.08 -13.77
CA HIS A 64 -4.04 -12.38 -14.88
C HIS A 64 -5.00 -12.23 -16.06
N VAL A 65 -5.10 -11.02 -16.58
CA VAL A 65 -5.82 -10.73 -17.81
C VAL A 65 -4.86 -9.98 -18.73
N ASP A 66 -4.60 -10.58 -19.90
CA ASP A 66 -3.69 -10.03 -20.88
C ASP A 66 -4.08 -8.58 -21.23
N LYS A 67 -3.08 -7.70 -21.22
CA LYS A 67 -3.22 -6.26 -21.53
C LYS A 67 -4.15 -5.49 -20.58
N LYS A 68 -4.68 -6.10 -19.51
CA LYS A 68 -5.60 -5.47 -18.53
C LYS A 68 -5.23 -5.83 -17.09
N PRO A 69 -4.02 -5.48 -16.63
CA PRO A 69 -3.50 -5.88 -15.31
C PRO A 69 -4.36 -5.40 -14.13
N THR A 70 -5.08 -4.29 -14.29
CA THR A 70 -5.99 -3.74 -13.27
C THR A 70 -7.15 -4.69 -12.94
N VAL A 71 -7.66 -5.44 -13.93
CA VAL A 71 -8.75 -6.41 -13.71
C VAL A 71 -8.29 -7.48 -12.71
N GLY A 72 -7.13 -8.07 -12.95
CA GLY A 72 -6.54 -9.04 -12.03
C GLY A 72 -6.16 -8.45 -10.68
N LEU A 73 -5.69 -7.20 -10.66
CA LEU A 73 -5.36 -6.49 -9.41
C LEU A 73 -6.59 -6.36 -8.50
N VAL A 74 -7.69 -5.80 -8.99
CA VAL A 74 -8.88 -5.61 -8.15
C VAL A 74 -9.45 -6.95 -7.70
N CYS A 75 -9.44 -7.97 -8.58
CA CYS A 75 -9.88 -9.32 -8.25
C CYS A 75 -9.09 -9.93 -7.09
N ARG A 76 -7.75 -9.78 -7.08
CA ARG A 76 -6.91 -10.22 -5.95
C ARG A 76 -7.17 -9.43 -4.67
N MET A 77 -7.42 -8.13 -4.76
CA MET A 77 -7.66 -7.29 -3.57
C MET A 77 -9.00 -7.58 -2.89
N VAL A 78 -10.03 -7.96 -3.65
CA VAL A 78 -11.35 -8.30 -3.12
C VAL A 78 -11.53 -9.78 -2.80
N GLU A 79 -10.57 -10.64 -3.14
CA GLU A 79 -10.66 -12.07 -2.93
C GLU A 79 -11.06 -12.47 -1.49
N PRO A 80 -10.57 -11.82 -0.41
CA PRO A 80 -11.01 -12.12 0.95
C PRO A 80 -12.51 -11.89 1.22
N ILE A 81 -13.20 -11.10 0.38
CA ILE A 81 -14.63 -10.80 0.49
C ILE A 81 -15.45 -11.43 -0.65
N LYS A 82 -14.88 -12.41 -1.36
CA LYS A 82 -15.57 -13.14 -2.42
C LYS A 82 -16.87 -13.78 -1.89
N GLY A 83 -17.96 -13.62 -2.65
CA GLY A 83 -19.28 -14.17 -2.33
C GLY A 83 -20.00 -13.48 -1.17
N SER A 84 -19.44 -12.40 -0.63
CA SER A 84 -20.03 -11.72 0.54
C SER A 84 -21.18 -10.77 0.20
N GLY A 85 -21.43 -10.48 -1.07
CA GLY A 85 -22.40 -9.47 -1.50
C GLY A 85 -22.02 -8.03 -1.12
N LYS A 86 -20.79 -7.80 -0.64
CA LYS A 86 -20.30 -6.45 -0.30
C LYS A 86 -20.05 -5.62 -1.56
N CYS A 87 -20.01 -4.29 -1.37
CA CYS A 87 -19.66 -3.34 -2.40
C CYS A 87 -18.24 -2.78 -2.21
N VAL A 88 -17.54 -2.54 -3.32
CA VAL A 88 -16.23 -1.86 -3.33
C VAL A 88 -16.33 -0.58 -4.14
N THR A 89 -15.89 0.53 -3.55
CA THR A 89 -15.70 1.80 -4.28
C THR A 89 -14.22 2.06 -4.52
N SER A 90 -13.89 2.66 -5.65
CA SER A 90 -12.52 3.06 -5.95
C SER A 90 -12.43 4.37 -6.74
N ASP A 91 -11.26 4.99 -6.67
CA ASP A 91 -10.93 6.17 -7.46
C ASP A 91 -10.73 5.85 -8.96
N SER A 92 -10.45 6.89 -9.73
CA SER A 92 -10.25 6.79 -11.17
C SER A 92 -9.01 6.01 -11.61
N GLY A 93 -8.08 5.70 -10.71
CA GLY A 93 -6.90 4.88 -10.97
C GLY A 93 -7.26 3.44 -11.35
N PHE A 94 -8.33 2.91 -10.76
CA PHE A 94 -8.83 1.55 -10.96
C PHE A 94 -9.99 1.45 -11.97
N CYS A 95 -10.34 2.57 -12.60
CA CYS A 95 -11.50 2.70 -13.49
C CYS A 95 -11.36 1.91 -14.80
N VAL A 96 -11.77 0.64 -14.77
CA VAL A 96 -11.80 -0.26 -15.93
C VAL A 96 -13.14 -0.99 -15.95
N SER A 97 -13.96 -0.78 -16.99
CA SER A 97 -15.33 -1.33 -17.07
C SER A 97 -15.36 -2.85 -16.96
N GLN A 98 -14.39 -3.55 -17.56
CA GLN A 98 -14.28 -5.01 -17.42
C GLN A 98 -14.01 -5.41 -15.96
N ALA A 99 -13.21 -4.63 -15.22
CA ALA A 99 -12.95 -4.93 -13.82
C ALA A 99 -14.24 -4.80 -12.98
N CYS A 100 -15.08 -3.81 -13.29
CA CYS A 100 -16.37 -3.59 -12.63
C CYS A 100 -17.30 -4.81 -12.77
N VAL A 101 -17.45 -5.33 -14.00
CA VAL A 101 -18.31 -6.50 -14.26
C VAL A 101 -17.71 -7.82 -13.78
N GLU A 102 -16.38 -7.96 -13.84
CA GLU A 102 -15.68 -9.16 -13.39
C GLU A 102 -15.82 -9.35 -11.87
N LEU A 103 -15.76 -8.26 -11.10
CA LEU A 103 -15.98 -8.31 -9.65
C LEU A 103 -17.37 -8.87 -9.31
N LEU A 104 -18.41 -8.47 -10.05
CA LEU A 104 -19.74 -9.05 -9.83
C LEU A 104 -19.79 -10.50 -10.27
N ARG A 105 -19.33 -10.80 -11.50
CA ARG A 105 -19.49 -12.11 -12.14
C ARG A 105 -18.71 -13.22 -11.45
N THR A 106 -17.45 -12.97 -11.10
CA THR A 106 -16.54 -14.03 -10.61
C THR A 106 -16.17 -13.90 -9.14
N MET A 107 -16.33 -12.70 -8.58
CA MET A 107 -16.10 -12.49 -7.14
C MET A 107 -17.40 -12.36 -6.34
N GLY A 108 -18.57 -12.16 -6.96
CA GLY A 108 -19.80 -11.91 -6.20
C GLY A 108 -19.72 -10.65 -5.33
N VAL A 109 -18.95 -9.65 -5.80
CA VAL A 109 -18.71 -8.37 -5.13
C VAL A 109 -19.22 -7.26 -6.05
N TYR A 110 -20.12 -6.42 -5.53
CA TYR A 110 -20.58 -5.24 -6.25
C TYR A 110 -19.47 -4.19 -6.32
N SER A 111 -19.45 -3.38 -7.38
CA SER A 111 -18.39 -2.38 -7.52
C SER A 111 -18.87 -1.06 -8.10
N GLN A 112 -18.19 0.01 -7.72
CA GLN A 112 -18.42 1.38 -8.18
C GLN A 112 -17.08 2.10 -8.34
N PHE A 113 -16.75 2.57 -9.53
CA PHE A 113 -15.49 3.28 -9.79
C PHE A 113 -15.74 4.69 -10.32
N LEU A 114 -15.02 5.66 -9.75
CA LEU A 114 -15.03 7.05 -10.23
C LEU A 114 -14.49 7.10 -11.66
N ILE A 115 -15.26 7.68 -12.58
CA ILE A 115 -14.87 7.84 -13.98
C ILE A 115 -14.10 9.14 -14.16
N LYS A 116 -12.99 9.06 -14.88
CA LYS A 116 -12.25 10.22 -15.38
C LYS A 116 -11.87 10.00 -16.83
N LYS A 117 -12.09 11.00 -17.69
CA LYS A 117 -11.62 11.01 -19.09
C LYS A 117 -10.09 10.96 -19.09
N ARG A 118 -9.49 10.03 -19.84
CA ARG A 118 -8.03 9.88 -19.95
C ARG A 118 -7.60 10.31 -21.34
N GLY A 119 -7.04 11.52 -21.43
CA GLY A 119 -6.75 12.15 -22.72
C GLY A 119 -8.03 12.36 -23.52
N ARG A 120 -8.08 11.82 -24.73
CA ARG A 120 -9.25 11.94 -25.63
C ARG A 120 -10.34 10.90 -25.36
N TYR A 121 -10.05 9.86 -24.58
CA TYR A 121 -10.91 8.68 -24.50
C TYR A 121 -11.60 8.53 -23.14
N TRP A 122 -12.88 8.16 -23.20
CA TRP A 122 -13.63 7.65 -22.06
C TRP A 122 -13.33 6.15 -21.85
N PRO A 123 -13.54 5.60 -20.64
CA PRO A 123 -13.49 4.16 -20.43
C PRO A 123 -14.42 3.43 -21.40
N LYS A 124 -14.03 2.22 -21.81
CA LYS A 124 -14.82 1.42 -22.77
C LYS A 124 -16.25 1.24 -22.27
N GLY A 125 -17.24 1.50 -23.12
CA GLY A 125 -18.66 1.37 -22.76
C GLY A 125 -19.26 2.55 -22.00
N VAL A 126 -18.51 3.64 -21.79
CA VAL A 126 -19.00 4.89 -21.18
C VAL A 126 -19.25 5.93 -22.28
N PRO A 127 -20.52 6.31 -22.56
CA PRO A 127 -20.86 7.35 -23.53
C PRO A 127 -20.67 8.75 -22.93
N GLY A 128 -19.43 9.05 -22.52
CA GLY A 128 -19.17 10.23 -21.68
C GLY A 128 -19.51 11.56 -22.34
N ASP A 129 -19.30 11.71 -23.66
CA ASP A 129 -19.62 12.96 -24.36
C ASP A 129 -21.14 13.19 -24.45
N MET A 130 -21.94 12.14 -24.70
CA MET A 130 -23.41 12.22 -24.66
C MET A 130 -23.92 12.57 -23.25
N ILE A 131 -23.26 12.05 -22.21
CA ILE A 131 -23.57 12.39 -20.83
C ILE A 131 -23.27 13.88 -20.57
N GLU A 132 -22.12 14.40 -21.01
CA GLU A 132 -21.81 15.82 -20.83
C GLU A 132 -22.84 16.71 -21.55
N GLU A 133 -23.24 16.34 -22.77
CA GLU A 133 -24.27 17.05 -23.54
C GLU A 133 -25.63 17.04 -22.81
N HIS A 134 -26.09 15.88 -22.34
CA HIS A 134 -27.35 15.75 -21.60
C HIS A 134 -27.37 16.59 -20.31
N PHE A 135 -26.21 16.76 -19.67
CA PHE A 135 -26.06 17.50 -18.42
C PHE A 135 -25.71 18.97 -18.61
N ALA A 136 -25.52 19.45 -19.84
CA ALA A 136 -25.04 20.81 -20.10
C ALA A 136 -25.98 21.88 -19.51
N ASP A 137 -27.28 21.68 -19.65
CA ASP A 137 -28.38 22.58 -19.25
C ASP A 137 -28.99 22.25 -17.88
N LYS A 138 -28.51 21.20 -17.21
CA LYS A 138 -29.08 20.73 -15.94
C LYS A 138 -28.60 21.56 -14.75
N ALA A 139 -29.49 21.75 -13.78
CA ALA A 139 -29.18 22.42 -12.53
C ALA A 139 -28.11 21.66 -11.73
N ILE A 140 -27.31 22.38 -10.94
CA ILE A 140 -26.32 21.79 -10.04
C ILE A 140 -27.02 20.88 -9.02
N GLY A 141 -26.47 19.69 -8.80
CA GLY A 141 -27.08 18.65 -7.96
C GLY A 141 -28.02 17.70 -8.70
N TYR A 142 -28.47 18.03 -9.92
CA TYR A 142 -29.24 17.11 -10.75
C TYR A 142 -28.48 15.80 -10.92
N SER A 143 -29.17 14.69 -10.68
CA SER A 143 -28.58 13.35 -10.74
C SER A 143 -29.40 12.43 -11.64
N ALA A 144 -28.72 11.66 -12.47
CA ALA A 144 -29.35 10.69 -13.36
C ALA A 144 -28.46 9.46 -13.53
N THR A 145 -29.04 8.34 -13.96
CA THR A 145 -28.31 7.09 -14.22
C THR A 145 -28.51 6.67 -15.65
N TRP A 146 -27.42 6.41 -16.36
CA TRP A 146 -27.46 5.69 -17.63
C TRP A 146 -27.41 4.18 -17.34
N ALA A 147 -28.52 3.49 -17.51
CA ALA A 147 -28.59 2.03 -17.37
C ALA A 147 -28.26 1.36 -18.71
N THR A 148 -27.37 0.38 -18.67
CA THR A 148 -26.96 -0.40 -19.85
C THR A 148 -26.49 -1.79 -19.43
N THR A 149 -25.92 -2.54 -20.36
CA THR A 149 -25.19 -3.78 -20.09
C THR A 149 -23.75 -3.65 -20.57
N PHE A 150 -22.84 -4.33 -19.89
CA PHE A 150 -21.46 -4.48 -20.33
C PHE A 150 -21.08 -5.96 -20.21
N ASP A 151 -20.67 -6.56 -21.33
CA ASP A 151 -20.44 -8.01 -21.46
C ASP A 151 -21.63 -8.86 -20.95
N GLY A 152 -22.87 -8.38 -21.10
CA GLY A 152 -24.09 -9.07 -20.65
C GLY A 152 -24.42 -8.93 -19.15
N VAL A 153 -23.67 -8.13 -18.40
CA VAL A 153 -23.92 -7.82 -16.98
C VAL A 153 -24.56 -6.43 -16.85
N PRO A 154 -25.57 -6.24 -15.98
CA PRO A 154 -26.11 -4.91 -15.68
C PRO A 154 -25.02 -3.92 -15.29
N PHE A 155 -25.01 -2.78 -15.96
CA PHE A 155 -23.97 -1.77 -15.83
C PHE A 155 -24.59 -0.38 -15.81
N TYR A 156 -24.25 0.40 -14.79
CA TYR A 156 -24.85 1.70 -14.53
C TYR A 156 -23.78 2.79 -14.57
N ILE A 157 -24.15 3.95 -15.11
CA ILE A 157 -23.33 5.16 -15.04
C ILE A 157 -24.10 6.21 -14.27
N HIS A 158 -23.81 6.31 -12.96
CA HIS A 158 -24.43 7.30 -12.09
C HIS A 158 -23.75 8.65 -12.26
N CYS A 159 -24.53 9.68 -12.50
CA CYS A 159 -24.06 11.00 -12.85
C CYS A 159 -24.69 12.05 -11.94
N THR A 160 -23.90 13.05 -11.51
CA THR A 160 -24.39 14.23 -10.78
C THR A 160 -23.74 15.49 -11.32
N LYS A 161 -24.55 16.50 -11.61
CA LYS A 161 -24.08 17.81 -12.08
C LYS A 161 -23.33 18.55 -10.98
N GLU A 162 -22.07 18.89 -11.23
CA GLU A 162 -21.33 19.91 -10.50
C GLU A 162 -21.17 21.15 -11.42
N GLU A 163 -20.65 22.24 -10.89
CA GLU A 163 -20.54 23.51 -11.63
C GLU A 163 -19.73 23.37 -12.93
N LYS A 164 -18.55 22.76 -12.85
CA LYS A 164 -17.59 22.71 -13.97
C LYS A 164 -17.52 21.36 -14.69
N TYR A 165 -18.17 20.34 -14.15
CA TYR A 165 -18.07 18.97 -14.65
C TYR A 165 -19.27 18.15 -14.17
N VAL A 166 -19.46 17.00 -14.77
CA VAL A 166 -20.40 15.99 -14.26
C VAL A 166 -19.59 14.91 -13.56
N THR A 167 -19.87 14.69 -12.27
CA THR A 167 -19.32 13.56 -11.52
C THR A 167 -19.94 12.28 -12.08
N LYS A 168 -19.11 11.27 -12.40
CA LYS A 168 -19.56 10.03 -13.04
C LYS A 168 -18.99 8.82 -12.31
N PHE A 169 -19.82 7.81 -12.10
CA PHE A 169 -19.41 6.51 -11.55
C PHE A 169 -19.87 5.39 -12.47
N MET A 170 -18.98 4.49 -12.88
CA MET A 170 -19.41 3.19 -13.40
C MET A 170 -19.72 2.28 -12.22
N SER A 171 -20.80 1.52 -12.30
CA SER A 171 -21.25 0.70 -11.18
C SER A 171 -21.99 -0.55 -11.64
N THR A 172 -22.01 -1.58 -10.79
CA THR A 172 -22.89 -2.75 -10.91
C THR A 172 -24.07 -2.71 -9.94
N PHE A 173 -24.22 -1.63 -9.18
CA PHE A 173 -25.29 -1.44 -8.19
C PHE A 173 -25.61 0.05 -8.01
N GLY A 174 -26.71 0.32 -7.30
CA GLY A 174 -27.04 1.65 -6.80
C GLY A 174 -28.32 2.20 -7.39
N SER A 175 -28.93 3.12 -6.65
CA SER A 175 -30.19 3.77 -7.00
C SER A 175 -30.02 5.30 -7.03
N LEU A 176 -31.04 6.02 -7.50
CA LEU A 176 -31.10 7.47 -7.37
C LEU A 176 -31.83 7.92 -6.09
N HIS A 177 -31.98 7.04 -5.10
CA HIS A 177 -32.56 7.43 -3.82
C HIS A 177 -31.65 8.45 -3.12
N GLU A 178 -32.23 9.57 -2.73
CA GLU A 178 -31.57 10.57 -1.91
C GLU A 178 -31.31 10.01 -0.52
N VAL A 179 -30.09 10.24 -0.01
CA VAL A 179 -29.71 9.79 1.33
C VAL A 179 -29.97 10.90 2.32
N GLU A 180 -31.00 10.73 3.13
CA GLU A 180 -31.37 11.66 4.19
C GLU A 180 -30.17 11.98 5.10
N GLY A 181 -30.05 13.26 5.46
CA GLY A 181 -28.95 13.74 6.30
C GLY A 181 -27.59 13.85 5.61
N HIS A 182 -27.46 13.54 4.31
CA HIS A 182 -26.22 13.74 3.55
C HIS A 182 -26.36 14.83 2.48
N GLN A 183 -26.38 16.08 2.92
CA GLN A 183 -26.47 17.24 2.04
C GLN A 183 -25.10 17.69 1.51
N ALA A 184 -25.14 18.25 0.30
CA ALA A 184 -24.03 18.92 -0.36
C ALA A 184 -24.26 20.42 -0.39
N PHE A 185 -23.17 21.16 -0.27
CA PHE A 185 -23.15 22.62 -0.35
C PHE A 185 -21.96 23.03 -1.23
N ARG A 186 -22.21 23.93 -2.19
CA ARG A 186 -21.16 24.52 -3.03
C ARG A 186 -21.38 26.01 -3.16
N LYS A 187 -20.33 26.78 -2.89
CA LYS A 187 -20.24 28.17 -3.31
C LYS A 187 -19.81 28.19 -4.77
N LEU A 188 -20.64 28.76 -5.61
CA LEU A 188 -20.46 28.86 -7.06
C LEU A 188 -19.57 30.07 -7.40
N SER A 189 -19.03 30.07 -8.62
CA SER A 189 -18.20 31.15 -9.15
C SER A 189 -18.93 32.49 -9.28
N ASN A 190 -20.25 32.46 -9.47
CA ASN A 190 -21.11 33.66 -9.46
C ASN A 190 -21.44 34.16 -8.04
N GLY A 191 -20.93 33.51 -6.99
CA GLY A 191 -21.16 33.88 -5.59
C GLY A 191 -22.40 33.24 -4.95
N GLU A 192 -23.27 32.61 -5.75
CA GLU A 192 -24.44 31.88 -5.24
C GLU A 192 -24.05 30.59 -4.52
N THR A 193 -24.99 30.05 -3.76
CA THR A 193 -24.81 28.76 -3.06
C THR A 193 -25.80 27.73 -3.57
N ALA A 194 -25.28 26.66 -4.16
CA ALA A 194 -26.09 25.49 -4.53
C ALA A 194 -26.15 24.51 -3.35
N ARG A 195 -27.35 23.95 -3.13
CA ARG A 195 -27.63 22.95 -2.08
C ARG A 195 -28.45 21.82 -2.67
N TRP A 196 -28.08 20.58 -2.38
CA TRP A 196 -28.83 19.39 -2.79
C TRP A 196 -28.51 18.21 -1.87
N THR A 197 -29.33 17.16 -1.94
CA THR A 197 -29.08 15.90 -1.21
C THR A 197 -28.33 14.92 -2.11
N TYR A 198 -27.30 14.24 -1.57
CA TYR A 198 -26.60 13.24 -2.36
C TYR A 198 -27.47 11.99 -2.57
N VAL A 199 -27.53 11.52 -3.82
CA VAL A 199 -28.05 10.19 -4.15
C VAL A 199 -27.10 9.08 -3.67
N GLU A 200 -27.63 7.89 -3.46
CA GLU A 200 -26.94 6.74 -2.84
C GLU A 200 -25.50 6.49 -3.36
N PRO A 201 -25.23 6.37 -4.69
CA PRO A 201 -23.88 6.15 -5.21
C PRO A 201 -22.89 7.24 -4.82
N VAL A 202 -23.32 8.50 -4.87
CA VAL A 202 -22.46 9.67 -4.56
C VAL A 202 -22.24 9.76 -3.06
N SER A 203 -23.31 9.54 -2.28
CA SER A 203 -23.29 9.52 -0.83
C SER A 203 -22.30 8.47 -0.30
N ARG A 204 -22.40 7.23 -0.77
CA ARG A 204 -21.49 6.13 -0.38
C ARG A 204 -20.05 6.43 -0.75
N HIS A 205 -19.81 6.89 -1.97
CA HIS A 205 -18.47 7.26 -2.41
C HIS A 205 -17.87 8.36 -1.53
N ASN A 206 -18.61 9.45 -1.29
CA ASN A 206 -18.11 10.58 -0.50
C ASN A 206 -17.81 10.22 0.96
N ARG A 207 -18.58 9.30 1.57
CA ARG A 207 -18.34 8.82 2.95
C ARG A 207 -17.15 7.87 3.08
N SER A 208 -16.68 7.28 1.99
CA SER A 208 -15.69 6.17 2.05
C SER A 208 -14.41 6.41 1.24
N LYS A 209 -14.42 7.33 0.26
CA LYS A 209 -13.28 7.60 -0.63
C LYS A 209 -11.98 7.96 0.10
N HIS A 210 -12.08 8.49 1.33
CA HIS A 210 -10.95 8.94 2.12
C HIS A 210 -10.42 7.88 3.10
N TRP A 211 -11.04 6.71 3.24
CA TRP A 211 -10.66 5.72 4.27
C TRP A 211 -9.23 5.20 4.16
N VAL A 212 -8.74 4.98 2.94
CA VAL A 212 -7.34 4.60 2.70
C VAL A 212 -6.40 5.74 3.04
N ASP A 213 -6.75 6.97 2.66
CA ASP A 213 -5.94 8.16 2.92
C ASP A 213 -5.89 8.48 4.43
N ASP A 214 -7.01 8.39 5.14
CA ASP A 214 -7.10 8.57 6.59
C ASP A 214 -6.24 7.53 7.33
N HIS A 215 -6.29 6.28 6.89
CA HIS A 215 -5.45 5.21 7.46
C HIS A 215 -3.96 5.54 7.26
N ASN A 216 -3.58 5.89 6.03
CA ASN A 216 -2.19 6.23 5.72
C ASN A 216 -1.73 7.51 6.42
N GLN A 217 -2.58 8.53 6.55
CA GLN A 217 -2.27 9.76 7.29
C GLN A 217 -1.96 9.45 8.75
N ARG A 218 -2.77 8.57 9.37
CA ARG A 218 -2.54 8.17 10.76
C ARG A 218 -1.27 7.36 10.95
N ARG A 219 -0.92 6.50 9.98
CA ARG A 219 0.36 5.80 9.99
C ARG A 219 1.55 6.76 10.02
N HIS A 220 1.45 7.88 9.30
CA HIS A 220 2.49 8.90 9.24
C HIS A 220 2.52 9.81 10.48
N ALA A 221 1.38 10.04 11.13
CA ALA A 221 1.24 11.03 12.19
C ALA A 221 1.53 10.48 13.61
N PRO A 222 2.15 11.28 14.50
CA PRO A 222 2.95 12.46 14.22
C PRO A 222 4.35 12.09 13.67
N ILE A 223 4.79 10.83 13.90
CA ILE A 223 6.09 10.32 13.48
C ILE A 223 5.90 8.89 12.97
N ASP A 224 6.24 8.68 11.70
CA ASP A 224 6.25 7.38 11.05
C ASP A 224 7.39 6.49 11.60
N LEU A 225 7.13 5.20 11.79
CA LEU A 225 8.14 4.24 12.24
C LEU A 225 9.37 4.20 11.33
N SER A 226 9.18 4.40 10.03
CA SER A 226 10.27 4.44 9.07
C SER A 226 11.20 5.63 9.30
N PHE A 227 10.74 6.75 9.87
CA PHE A 227 11.64 7.85 10.25
C PHE A 227 12.47 7.52 11.49
N VAL A 228 11.89 6.76 12.43
CA VAL A 228 12.56 6.38 13.68
C VAL A 228 13.63 5.32 13.43
N TRP A 229 13.32 4.30 12.63
CA TRP A 229 14.31 3.30 12.21
C TRP A 229 15.15 3.80 11.04
N ARG A 230 16.27 4.43 11.39
CA ARG A 230 17.32 4.88 10.45
C ARG A 230 18.03 3.68 9.82
N THR A 231 17.42 3.11 8.78
CA THR A 231 17.99 1.99 8.01
C THR A 231 18.17 2.36 6.54
N LYS A 232 19.27 1.88 5.94
CA LYS A 232 19.52 1.90 4.50
C LYS A 232 19.16 0.56 3.83
N TRP A 233 18.63 -0.40 4.58
CA TRP A 233 18.25 -1.71 4.08
C TRP A 233 16.74 -1.74 3.76
N TRP A 234 16.40 -2.00 2.50
CA TRP A 234 15.03 -1.88 1.99
C TRP A 234 14.02 -2.84 2.67
N PRO A 235 14.36 -4.09 3.05
CA PRO A 235 13.41 -4.98 3.72
C PRO A 235 12.94 -4.41 5.05
N ASN A 236 13.83 -3.76 5.81
CA ASN A 236 13.43 -3.10 7.06
C ASN A 236 12.45 -1.96 6.81
N ARG A 237 12.51 -1.27 5.67
CA ARG A 237 11.52 -0.23 5.33
C ARG A 237 10.14 -0.83 5.05
N GLN A 238 10.08 -1.93 4.31
CA GLN A 238 8.81 -2.65 4.13
C GLN A 238 8.29 -3.18 5.46
N PHE A 239 9.18 -3.70 6.30
CA PHE A 239 8.81 -4.14 7.63
C PHE A 239 8.23 -2.99 8.47
N THR A 240 8.86 -1.81 8.50
CA THR A 240 8.28 -0.63 9.19
C THR A 240 6.95 -0.19 8.61
N PHE A 241 6.77 -0.30 7.29
CA PHE A 241 5.51 0.02 6.65
C PHE A 241 4.40 -0.91 7.17
N PHE A 242 4.62 -2.23 7.17
CA PHE A 242 3.65 -3.20 7.67
C PHE A 242 3.42 -3.08 9.18
N LEU A 243 4.45 -2.81 9.98
CA LEU A 243 4.29 -2.52 11.41
C LEU A 243 3.40 -1.29 11.62
N GLY A 244 3.61 -0.22 10.86
CA GLY A 244 2.77 0.97 10.93
C GLY A 244 1.32 0.69 10.53
N LEU A 245 1.09 -0.15 9.50
CA LEU A 245 -0.26 -0.59 9.14
C LEU A 245 -0.92 -1.38 10.28
N ALA A 246 -0.19 -2.29 10.90
CA ALA A 246 -0.67 -3.09 12.03
C ALA A 246 -1.02 -2.23 13.25
N GLU A 247 -0.20 -1.23 13.58
CA GLU A 247 -0.48 -0.28 14.67
C GLU A 247 -1.79 0.47 14.44
N VAL A 248 -2.00 1.03 13.24
CA VAL A 248 -3.21 1.77 12.91
C VAL A 248 -4.44 0.85 12.92
N ASN A 249 -4.33 -0.36 12.35
CA ASN A 249 -5.40 -1.36 12.40
C ASN A 249 -5.76 -1.74 13.82
N ALA A 250 -4.78 -1.97 14.71
CA ALA A 250 -5.03 -2.34 16.09
C ALA A 250 -5.73 -1.21 16.86
N ALA A 251 -5.28 0.03 16.68
CA ALA A 251 -5.93 1.20 17.27
C ALA A 251 -7.38 1.37 16.77
N ASN A 252 -7.62 1.18 15.47
CA ASN A 252 -8.95 1.30 14.87
C ASN A 252 -9.87 0.14 15.27
N SER A 253 -9.34 -1.06 15.36
CA SER A 253 -10.09 -2.24 15.81
C SER A 253 -10.54 -2.07 17.25
N ARG A 254 -9.65 -1.62 18.14
CA ARG A 254 -10.00 -1.27 19.53
C ARG A 254 -11.10 -0.20 19.58
N ALA A 255 -10.94 0.87 18.82
CA ALA A 255 -11.90 1.97 18.78
C ALA A 255 -13.28 1.50 18.28
N ARG A 256 -13.30 0.70 17.21
CA ARG A 256 -14.51 0.12 16.64
C ARG A 256 -15.21 -0.80 17.65
N ALA A 257 -14.48 -1.69 18.31
CA ALA A 257 -15.02 -2.59 19.32
C ALA A 257 -15.63 -1.85 20.53
N ARG A 258 -15.04 -0.72 20.92
CA ARG A 258 -15.50 0.10 22.05
C ARG A 258 -16.48 1.20 21.67
N ARG A 259 -16.76 1.37 20.38
CA ARG A 259 -17.52 2.51 19.83
C ARG A 259 -16.91 3.88 20.21
N GLU A 260 -15.60 3.91 20.45
CA GLU A 260 -14.83 5.10 20.86
C GLU A 260 -14.11 5.74 19.67
N ASN A 261 -13.55 6.94 19.87
CA ASN A 261 -12.55 7.46 18.96
C ASN A 261 -11.23 6.69 19.11
N PRO A 262 -10.54 6.43 18.00
CA PRO A 262 -9.24 5.77 18.09
C PRO A 262 -8.22 6.70 18.71
N TRP A 263 -7.36 6.14 19.56
CA TRP A 263 -6.30 6.88 20.20
C TRP A 263 -5.34 7.50 19.16
N PRO A 264 -4.75 8.66 19.48
CA PRO A 264 -3.61 9.17 18.75
C PRO A 264 -2.53 8.09 18.63
N VAL A 265 -1.95 7.91 17.44
CA VAL A 265 -1.07 6.78 17.15
C VAL A 265 0.17 6.75 18.05
N LEU A 266 0.72 7.92 18.41
CA LEU A 266 1.84 8.01 19.34
C LEU A 266 1.48 7.52 20.75
N GLU A 267 0.29 7.83 21.24
CA GLU A 267 -0.17 7.35 22.55
C GLU A 267 -0.37 5.83 22.53
N PHE A 268 -1.05 5.33 21.50
CA PHE A 268 -1.24 3.90 21.30
C PHE A 268 0.10 3.16 21.25
N ARG A 269 1.06 3.68 20.48
CA ARG A 269 2.41 3.11 20.34
C ARG A 269 3.16 3.06 21.67
N LYS A 270 3.14 4.14 22.47
CA LYS A 270 3.78 4.15 23.79
C LYS A 270 3.20 3.07 24.71
N LYS A 271 1.87 2.94 24.76
CA LYS A 271 1.20 1.92 25.59
C LYS A 271 1.46 0.51 25.07
N LEU A 272 1.46 0.32 23.75
CA LEU A 272 1.82 -0.94 23.11
C LEU A 272 3.25 -1.36 23.45
N ALA A 273 4.21 -0.44 23.36
CA ALA A 273 5.61 -0.70 23.69
C ALA A 273 5.79 -1.20 25.14
N ILE A 274 5.14 -0.54 26.12
CA ILE A 274 5.17 -0.97 27.52
C ILE A 274 4.56 -2.38 27.68
N LYS A 275 3.43 -2.64 27.01
CA LYS A 275 2.77 -3.95 27.05
C LYS A 275 3.65 -5.03 26.42
N MET A 276 4.35 -4.75 25.33
CA MET A 276 5.27 -5.69 24.68
C MET A 276 6.50 -5.98 25.56
N LEU A 277 7.07 -4.97 26.23
CA LEU A 277 8.21 -5.14 27.14
C LEU A 277 7.87 -6.01 28.36
N ASN A 278 6.62 -5.94 28.82
CA ASN A 278 6.10 -6.69 29.96
C ASN A 278 5.30 -7.94 29.53
N ASN A 279 5.38 -8.33 28.25
CA ASN A 279 4.57 -9.43 27.73
C ASN A 279 5.14 -10.79 28.20
N THR A 280 4.29 -11.59 28.83
CA THR A 280 4.61 -12.96 29.28
C THR A 280 3.84 -14.03 28.50
N PHE A 281 3.03 -13.67 27.50
CA PHE A 281 2.27 -14.63 26.69
C PHE A 281 3.21 -15.65 26.02
N GLY A 282 2.91 -16.93 26.23
CA GLY A 282 3.68 -18.04 25.65
C GLY A 282 4.98 -18.37 26.39
N MET A 283 5.25 -17.76 27.54
CA MET A 283 6.38 -18.15 28.38
C MET A 283 5.89 -19.15 29.44
N SER A 284 6.10 -20.45 29.19
CA SER A 284 5.79 -21.54 30.13
C SER A 284 6.72 -21.55 31.35
N GLU A 285 7.88 -20.94 31.20
CA GLU A 285 8.77 -20.53 32.27
C GLU A 285 9.23 -19.13 31.89
N HIS A 286 9.36 -18.22 32.86
CA HIS A 286 10.14 -17.02 32.59
C HIS A 286 11.50 -17.53 32.09
N PRO A 287 11.96 -17.20 30.86
CA PRO A 287 13.38 -17.31 30.60
C PRO A 287 13.99 -16.49 31.72
N THR A 288 14.72 -17.16 32.62
CA THR A 288 15.56 -16.47 33.59
C THR A 288 16.22 -15.39 32.77
N ARG A 289 15.89 -14.13 33.05
CA ARG A 289 16.75 -13.04 32.63
C ARG A 289 18.04 -13.38 33.36
N GLY A 290 18.91 -14.12 32.68
CA GLY A 290 20.29 -14.23 33.11
C GLY A 290 20.71 -12.81 33.41
N PRO A 291 21.52 -12.59 34.46
CA PRO A 291 22.10 -11.27 34.68
C PRO A 291 22.52 -10.76 33.32
N ALA A 292 22.20 -9.50 33.00
CA ALA A 292 22.67 -8.89 31.77
C ALA A 292 24.19 -9.02 31.81
N THR A 293 24.70 -10.13 31.29
CA THR A 293 26.08 -10.28 30.95
C THR A 293 26.16 -9.23 29.88
N ARG A 294 26.77 -8.09 30.24
CA ARG A 294 27.62 -7.42 29.27
C ARG A 294 28.25 -8.57 28.52
N ALA A 295 27.86 -8.74 27.25
CA ALA A 295 28.61 -9.63 26.41
C ALA A 295 30.03 -9.07 26.56
N ARG A 296 30.85 -9.73 27.39
CA ARG A 296 32.27 -9.71 27.19
C ARG A 296 32.33 -10.34 25.83
N TRP A 297 32.38 -9.47 24.82
CA TRP A 297 32.96 -9.79 23.56
C TRP A 297 34.28 -10.43 23.95
N THR A 298 34.27 -11.77 23.98
CA THR A 298 35.51 -12.50 23.86
C THR A 298 35.94 -12.09 22.47
N VAL A 299 36.87 -11.14 22.44
CA VAL A 299 37.64 -10.80 21.25
C VAL A 299 38.39 -12.07 20.91
N SER A 300 37.72 -13.00 20.22
CA SER A 300 38.36 -14.16 19.63
C SER A 300 38.77 -13.75 18.23
N ALA A 301 40.07 -13.84 17.98
CA ALA A 301 40.84 -13.37 16.83
C ALA A 301 41.23 -11.88 16.92
N SER A 302 42.36 -11.67 17.58
CA SER A 302 43.37 -10.61 17.33
C SER A 302 42.94 -9.55 16.31
N GLU A 303 42.70 -8.34 16.81
CA GLU A 303 42.86 -7.12 16.02
C GLU A 303 44.22 -7.21 15.29
N GLY A 304 44.19 -7.29 13.94
CA GLY A 304 45.38 -7.40 13.08
C GLY A 304 45.48 -8.65 12.18
N ALA A 305 44.64 -9.68 12.35
CA ALA A 305 44.73 -10.88 11.50
C ALA A 305 43.91 -10.77 10.20
N HIS A 306 44.59 -10.79 9.04
CA HIS A 306 43.96 -10.83 7.72
C HIS A 306 43.90 -12.27 7.18
N ARG A 307 42.69 -12.77 6.89
CA ARG A 307 42.47 -14.07 6.23
C ARG A 307 41.19 -14.02 5.39
N LEU A 308 41.20 -14.63 4.20
CA LEU A 308 40.02 -14.78 3.36
C LEU A 308 39.19 -16.02 3.74
N TYR A 309 37.88 -15.84 3.84
CA TYR A 309 36.91 -16.92 4.03
C TYR A 309 35.92 -16.94 2.87
N THR A 310 35.58 -18.14 2.38
CA THR A 310 34.53 -18.38 1.35
C THR A 310 33.12 -18.52 1.94
N SER A 311 32.97 -18.19 3.22
CA SER A 311 31.77 -18.33 4.05
C SER A 311 31.16 -16.95 4.32
N LYS A 312 29.89 -16.85 4.73
CA LYS A 312 29.28 -15.57 5.14
C LYS A 312 29.31 -15.44 6.67
N TRP A 313 29.66 -14.26 7.18
CA TRP A 313 29.55 -13.96 8.60
C TRP A 313 28.08 -13.72 8.98
N LEU A 314 27.54 -14.54 9.88
CA LEU A 314 26.15 -14.43 10.34
C LEU A 314 26.01 -13.80 11.74
N GLY A 315 27.08 -13.19 12.25
CA GLY A 315 27.08 -12.52 13.54
C GLY A 315 28.01 -13.20 14.56
N PRO A 316 27.76 -14.48 14.94
CA PRO A 316 28.62 -15.19 15.87
C PRO A 316 29.64 -16.11 15.18
N GLU A 317 29.38 -16.57 13.96
CA GLU A 317 30.22 -17.55 13.26
C GLU A 317 30.19 -17.39 11.73
N TRP A 318 31.18 -17.99 11.07
CA TRP A 318 31.23 -18.12 9.61
C TRP A 318 30.49 -19.39 9.19
N LYS A 319 29.43 -19.26 8.38
CA LYS A 319 28.74 -20.42 7.80
C LYS A 319 29.02 -20.56 6.31
N ALA A 320 29.25 -21.80 5.88
CA ALA A 320 29.30 -22.16 4.48
C ALA A 320 27.94 -21.83 3.84
N VAL A 321 27.97 -21.11 2.72
CA VAL A 321 26.76 -20.74 1.99
C VAL A 321 26.49 -21.82 0.94
N SER A 322 25.31 -22.43 0.98
CA SER A 322 24.88 -23.49 0.04
C SER A 322 24.55 -22.96 -1.36
N ASP A 323 24.31 -21.66 -1.50
CA ASP A 323 23.96 -21.04 -2.77
C ASP A 323 25.15 -21.04 -3.74
N ARG A 324 25.06 -21.84 -4.80
CA ARG A 324 26.10 -21.93 -5.86
C ARG A 324 26.36 -20.60 -6.58
N TYR A 325 25.43 -19.63 -6.55
CA TYR A 325 25.39 -18.54 -7.53
C TYR A 325 25.50 -17.11 -6.98
N GLN A 326 25.53 -16.89 -5.65
CA GLN A 326 25.70 -15.53 -5.12
C GLN A 326 27.17 -15.09 -5.09
N LYS A 327 27.67 -14.60 -6.23
CA LYS A 327 28.91 -13.81 -6.28
C LYS A 327 28.56 -12.32 -6.28
N THR A 328 29.09 -11.56 -5.32
CA THR A 328 28.93 -10.09 -5.25
C THR A 328 30.13 -9.39 -5.86
N ILE A 329 29.96 -8.12 -6.25
CA ILE A 329 31.06 -7.32 -6.82
C ILE A 329 32.08 -7.04 -5.71
N CYS A 330 33.35 -7.25 -6.01
CA CYS A 330 34.48 -6.95 -5.14
C CYS A 330 34.45 -5.48 -4.70
N SER A 331 34.72 -5.24 -3.41
CA SER A 331 34.71 -3.91 -2.81
C SER A 331 36.00 -3.13 -3.00
N GLY A 332 37.00 -3.69 -3.69
CA GLY A 332 38.22 -2.96 -4.05
C GLY A 332 37.92 -1.79 -4.98
N VAL A 333 38.60 -0.65 -4.78
CA VAL A 333 38.41 0.57 -5.58
C VAL A 333 38.64 0.24 -7.07
N GLY A 334 37.64 0.52 -7.90
CA GLY A 334 37.68 0.25 -9.35
C GLY A 334 37.54 -1.24 -9.75
N CYS A 335 37.41 -2.17 -8.81
CA CYS A 335 37.35 -3.60 -9.09
C CYS A 335 35.94 -4.05 -9.50
N LYS A 336 35.82 -4.74 -10.64
CA LYS A 336 34.54 -5.28 -11.15
C LYS A 336 34.43 -6.81 -11.01
N LYS A 337 35.43 -7.47 -10.41
CA LYS A 337 35.45 -8.94 -10.24
C LYS A 337 34.32 -9.37 -9.30
N ARG A 338 33.67 -10.49 -9.63
CA ARG A 338 32.66 -11.09 -8.76
C ARG A 338 33.28 -12.15 -7.85
N CYS A 339 33.20 -11.96 -6.54
CA CYS A 339 33.78 -12.83 -5.51
C CYS A 339 32.71 -13.35 -4.53
N ARG A 340 33.11 -14.25 -3.64
CA ARG A 340 32.32 -14.68 -2.47
C ARG A 340 33.18 -14.78 -1.21
N THR A 341 34.33 -14.10 -1.23
CA THR A 341 35.37 -14.19 -0.23
C THR A 341 35.40 -12.91 0.59
N TYR A 342 35.60 -13.03 1.90
CA TYR A 342 35.56 -11.91 2.85
C TYR A 342 36.80 -11.91 3.72
N CYS A 343 37.34 -10.74 4.07
CA CYS A 343 38.39 -10.63 5.08
C CYS A 343 37.78 -10.71 6.48
N VAL A 344 38.45 -11.40 7.42
CA VAL A 344 38.10 -11.36 8.87
C VAL A 344 38.01 -9.94 9.43
N CYS A 345 38.91 -9.09 8.98
CA CYS A 345 39.05 -7.70 9.38
C CYS A 345 37.90 -6.80 8.87
N ASN A 346 37.23 -7.17 7.77
CA ASN A 346 36.07 -6.45 7.24
C ASN A 346 35.01 -7.45 6.75
N LYS A 347 34.17 -7.86 7.69
CA LYS A 347 33.15 -8.91 7.53
C LYS A 347 31.98 -8.50 6.62
N ALA A 348 31.92 -7.24 6.18
CA ALA A 348 30.84 -6.70 5.36
C ALA A 348 31.22 -6.51 3.88
N ALA A 349 32.52 -6.54 3.54
CA ALA A 349 33.03 -6.30 2.19
C ALA A 349 33.49 -7.61 1.52
N CYS A 350 32.94 -7.94 0.35
CA CYS A 350 33.50 -9.02 -0.46
C CYS A 350 34.78 -8.54 -1.14
N MET A 351 35.83 -9.36 -1.14
CA MET A 351 37.10 -9.02 -1.74
C MET A 351 37.66 -10.19 -2.53
N CYS A 352 38.09 -9.96 -3.77
CA CYS A 352 38.86 -10.95 -4.53
C CYS A 352 40.29 -11.04 -3.98
N LEU A 353 41.03 -12.09 -4.36
CA LEU A 353 42.38 -12.34 -3.88
C LEU A 353 43.35 -11.17 -4.15
N GLU A 354 43.26 -10.53 -5.31
CA GLU A 354 44.11 -9.38 -5.66
C GLU A 354 43.82 -8.16 -4.79
N CYS A 355 42.54 -7.79 -4.64
CA CYS A 355 42.16 -6.68 -3.78
C CYS A 355 42.44 -6.98 -2.30
N PHE A 356 42.43 -8.25 -1.90
CA PHE A 356 42.81 -8.68 -0.56
C PHE A 356 44.30 -8.46 -0.29
N ASN A 357 45.18 -8.77 -1.25
CA ASN A 357 46.62 -8.50 -1.09
C ASN A 357 46.90 -7.01 -0.98
N LEU A 358 46.23 -6.18 -1.79
CA LEU A 358 46.31 -4.71 -1.65
C LEU A 358 45.78 -4.23 -0.31
N HIS A 359 44.74 -4.87 0.19
CA HIS A 359 44.11 -4.52 1.45
C HIS A 359 44.99 -4.87 2.66
N ILE A 360 45.73 -5.97 2.63
CA ILE A 360 46.72 -6.31 3.69
C ILE A 360 47.87 -5.30 3.72
N ASN A 361 48.28 -4.80 2.55
CA ASN A 361 49.45 -3.93 2.43
C ASN A 361 49.16 -2.43 2.70
N ASN A 362 47.91 -2.05 2.98
CA ASN A 362 47.47 -0.66 3.19
C ASN A 362 46.85 -0.43 4.59
N VAL A 363 47.14 -1.31 5.57
CA VAL A 363 46.72 -1.17 6.98
C VAL A 363 47.87 -0.71 7.84
#